data_AF-A0A9W6JRH9-F1
#
_entry.id   AF-A0A9W6JRH9-F1
#
_cell.length_a   1.000
_cell.length_b   1.000
_cell.length_c   1.000
_cell.angle_alpha   90.00
_cell.angle_beta   90.00
_cell.angle_gamma   90.00
#
_symmetry.space_group_name_H-M   'P 1'
#
loop_
_entity.id
_entity.type
_entity.pdbx_description
1 polymer ?
#
loop_
_entity_poly.entity_id
_entity_poly.type
_entity_poly.pdbx_seq_one_letter_code
_entity_poly.pdbx_strand_id
1 'polypeptide(L)'
;MLSAPSRRALSALAVALLAVAAPAALATSAVAQDQSAPAPDSEANPAEIEPKQIKLTPALVEAFLAAWPEFETLREKLTAQTPAAKAQESNPKDAPESDEAEVGEAEDPVGALAGYLDKPEAKAEIDAVLKKHNFATYSDWADTAQSVLLAFGASDPEGGETDLASEKRKVQTEIENDGALSDEEKQAALKDLDEQFAALESFQPLPGNVDVVKPYVDKVKALFGEDQN
;
A
#
# COMPACT_ATOMS: atom_id res chain seq x y z
N MET A 1 36.57 16.28 40.93
CA MET A 1 35.36 16.37 41.77
C MET A 1 34.55 17.57 41.32
N LEU A 2 33.47 17.36 40.58
CA LEU A 2 32.29 18.24 40.57
C LEU A 2 31.12 17.40 40.04
N SER A 3 30.03 17.41 40.78
CA SER A 3 28.87 16.52 40.67
C SER A 3 27.68 17.28 40.06
N ALA A 4 26.84 16.52 39.35
CA ALA A 4 25.38 16.69 39.15
C ALA A 4 24.86 17.72 38.11
N PRO A 5 23.59 17.64 37.66
CA PRO A 5 22.73 16.44 37.46
C PRO A 5 21.97 16.41 36.11
N SER A 6 21.42 15.22 35.83
CA SER A 6 20.39 14.88 34.85
C SER A 6 19.18 15.81 34.83
N ARG A 7 18.65 16.09 33.63
CA ARG A 7 17.26 16.52 33.42
C ARG A 7 16.59 15.53 32.48
N ARG A 8 15.85 14.58 33.06
CA ARG A 8 14.80 13.83 32.35
C ARG A 8 13.68 14.83 32.06
N ALA A 9 13.39 15.08 30.79
CA ALA A 9 12.19 15.81 30.40
C ALA A 9 11.05 14.79 30.31
N LEU A 10 10.08 14.93 31.22
CA LEU A 10 8.82 14.19 31.22
C LEU A 10 7.92 14.72 30.11
N SER A 11 7.32 13.79 29.37
CA SER A 11 6.19 13.99 28.47
C SER A 11 4.99 14.60 29.20
N ALA A 12 4.23 15.42 28.49
CA ALA A 12 2.83 15.69 28.81
C ALA A 12 2.08 15.89 27.49
N LEU A 13 1.59 14.81 26.90
CA LEU A 13 0.61 14.86 25.82
C LEU A 13 -0.78 14.92 26.48
N ALA A 14 -1.38 16.10 26.50
CA ALA A 14 -2.72 16.31 27.01
C ALA A 14 -3.74 15.95 25.92
N VAL A 15 -4.50 14.88 26.11
CA VAL A 15 -5.69 14.56 25.30
C VAL A 15 -6.88 15.32 25.87
N ALA A 16 -7.35 16.34 25.16
CA ALA A 16 -8.56 17.08 25.50
C ALA A 16 -9.77 16.45 24.79
N LEU A 17 -10.60 15.73 25.55
CA LEU A 17 -11.94 15.32 25.12
C LEU A 17 -12.86 16.55 25.15
N LEU A 18 -13.38 16.97 23.99
CA LEU A 18 -14.48 17.94 23.92
C LEU A 18 -15.79 17.20 23.67
N ALA A 19 -16.61 17.09 24.71
CA ALA A 19 -18.02 16.72 24.60
C ALA A 19 -18.84 17.98 24.27
N VAL A 20 -19.61 17.96 23.17
CA VAL A 20 -20.67 18.94 22.92
C VAL A 20 -21.97 18.21 22.65
N ALA A 21 -22.97 18.59 23.45
CA ALA A 21 -24.31 18.06 23.53
C ALA A 21 -25.19 18.46 22.32
N ALA A 22 -26.06 17.54 21.93
CA ALA A 22 -27.14 17.77 20.97
C ALA A 22 -28.36 18.47 21.61
N PRO A 23 -29.14 19.24 20.84
CA PRO A 23 -30.56 19.41 21.08
C PRO A 23 -31.40 18.63 20.06
N ALA A 24 -32.43 17.97 20.60
CA ALA A 24 -33.46 17.25 19.88
C ALA A 24 -34.33 18.17 19.02
N ALA A 25 -34.69 17.71 17.82
CA ALA A 25 -35.84 18.21 17.08
C ALA A 25 -36.68 17.02 16.61
N LEU A 26 -37.95 17.03 17.02
CA LEU A 26 -39.00 16.09 16.66
C LEU A 26 -39.39 16.29 15.18
N ALA A 27 -39.32 15.22 14.40
CA ALA A 27 -40.10 15.10 13.16
C ALA A 27 -40.60 13.67 13.06
N THR A 28 -41.90 13.51 13.29
CA THR A 28 -42.66 12.28 13.01
C THR A 28 -42.71 12.07 11.50
N SER A 29 -42.23 10.92 11.03
CA SER A 29 -42.65 10.34 9.76
C SER A 29 -42.64 8.82 9.84
N ALA A 30 -43.61 8.26 9.13
CA ALA A 30 -44.23 6.97 9.35
C ALA A 30 -43.34 5.77 9.02
N VAL A 31 -43.67 4.64 9.66
CA VAL A 31 -43.20 3.29 9.33
C VAL A 31 -43.46 2.98 7.84
N ALA A 32 -42.38 2.78 7.11
CA ALA A 32 -42.33 1.91 5.93
C ALA A 32 -41.25 0.86 6.23
N GLN A 33 -41.71 -0.36 6.45
CA GLN A 33 -40.90 -1.54 6.70
C GLN A 33 -40.36 -2.00 5.34
N ASP A 34 -39.17 -1.53 4.96
CA ASP A 34 -38.45 -2.07 3.81
C ASP A 34 -37.37 -3.03 4.31
N GLN A 35 -37.43 -4.24 3.77
CA GLN A 35 -36.54 -5.35 4.08
C GLN A 35 -35.09 -4.91 3.82
N SER A 36 -34.23 -5.04 4.82
CA SER A 36 -32.79 -5.01 4.62
C SER A 36 -32.39 -6.18 3.72
N ALA A 37 -32.44 -5.96 2.42
CA ALA A 37 -31.63 -6.69 1.47
C ALA A 37 -30.15 -6.41 1.82
N PRO A 38 -29.25 -7.39 1.64
CA PRO A 38 -27.83 -7.13 1.76
C PRO A 38 -27.48 -6.00 0.79
N ALA A 39 -26.73 -5.00 1.26
CA ALA A 39 -26.18 -3.98 0.40
C ALA A 39 -25.47 -4.67 -0.77
N PRO A 40 -25.70 -4.25 -2.03
CA PRO A 40 -24.84 -4.68 -3.12
C PRO A 40 -23.42 -4.28 -2.74
N ASP A 41 -22.48 -5.17 -3.01
CA ASP A 41 -21.04 -4.91 -2.91
C ASP A 41 -20.77 -3.47 -3.38
N SER A 42 -20.08 -2.68 -2.53
CA SER A 42 -19.58 -1.37 -2.91
C SER A 42 -19.00 -1.47 -4.31
N GLU A 43 -19.68 -0.84 -5.28
CA GLU A 43 -19.11 -0.64 -6.61
C GLU A 43 -17.85 0.18 -6.39
N ALA A 44 -16.71 -0.52 -6.42
CA ALA A 44 -15.40 0.09 -6.36
C ALA A 44 -15.34 1.17 -7.43
N ASN A 45 -15.08 2.41 -7.00
CA ASN A 45 -14.71 3.46 -7.92
C ASN A 45 -13.47 2.97 -8.69
N PRO A 46 -13.46 2.92 -10.03
CA PRO A 46 -12.30 2.45 -10.80
C PRO A 46 -11.01 3.23 -10.49
N ALA A 47 -11.15 4.43 -9.90
CA ALA A 47 -10.05 5.28 -9.44
C ALA A 47 -9.47 4.89 -8.07
N GLU A 48 -10.03 3.91 -7.37
CA GLU A 48 -9.63 3.50 -6.01
C GLU A 48 -9.42 1.97 -5.99
N ILE A 49 -8.53 1.48 -6.85
CA ILE A 49 -8.07 0.10 -6.78
C ILE A 49 -7.03 0.03 -5.68
N GLU A 50 -7.44 -0.44 -4.50
CA GLU A 50 -6.54 -0.80 -3.42
C GLU A 50 -6.14 -2.28 -3.59
N PRO A 51 -4.95 -2.58 -4.13
CA PRO A 51 -4.54 -3.96 -4.35
C PRO A 51 -4.36 -4.67 -3.00
N LYS A 52 -4.96 -5.85 -2.87
CA LYS A 52 -4.83 -6.71 -1.70
C LYS A 52 -3.82 -7.81 -1.95
N GLN A 53 -3.29 -8.37 -0.87
CA GLN A 53 -2.43 -9.55 -0.98
C GLN A 53 -3.25 -10.81 -1.31
N ILE A 54 -2.67 -11.66 -2.14
CA ILE A 54 -3.16 -12.99 -2.48
C ILE A 54 -2.06 -14.04 -2.25
N LYS A 55 -2.49 -15.30 -2.08
CA LYS A 55 -1.53 -16.40 -2.03
C LYS A 55 -0.94 -16.63 -3.42
N LEU A 56 0.37 -16.44 -3.54
CA LEU A 56 1.08 -16.59 -4.80
C LEU A 56 1.23 -18.06 -5.19
N THR A 57 1.24 -18.28 -6.49
CA THR A 57 1.65 -19.53 -7.12
C THR A 57 2.73 -19.21 -8.16
N PRO A 58 3.60 -20.17 -8.53
CA PRO A 58 4.60 -19.94 -9.58
C PRO A 58 3.99 -19.39 -10.88
N ALA A 59 2.82 -19.89 -11.28
CA ALA A 59 2.12 -19.45 -12.48
C ALA A 59 1.69 -17.98 -12.40
N LEU A 60 1.27 -17.49 -11.23
CA LEU A 60 0.90 -16.08 -11.03
C LEU A 60 2.13 -15.17 -11.14
N VAL A 61 3.27 -15.58 -10.57
CA VAL A 61 4.54 -14.83 -10.69
C VAL A 61 4.99 -14.76 -12.15
N GLU A 62 4.92 -15.88 -12.88
CA GLU A 62 5.26 -15.93 -14.30
C GLU A 62 4.33 -15.08 -15.17
N ALA A 63 3.01 -15.11 -14.90
CA ALA A 63 2.04 -14.28 -15.59
C ALA A 63 2.29 -12.78 -15.33
N PHE A 64 2.61 -12.41 -14.08
CA PHE A 64 2.99 -11.04 -13.74
C PHE A 64 4.22 -10.58 -14.51
N LEU A 65 5.31 -11.36 -14.47
CA LEU A 65 6.56 -11.06 -15.18
C LEU A 65 6.35 -10.91 -16.69
N ALA A 66 5.47 -11.74 -17.28
CA ALA A 66 5.17 -11.70 -18.71
C ALA A 66 4.29 -10.51 -19.10
N ALA A 67 3.36 -10.10 -18.23
CA ALA A 67 2.45 -8.99 -18.46
C ALA A 67 3.14 -7.62 -18.31
N TRP A 68 4.10 -7.52 -17.39
CA TRP A 68 4.78 -6.26 -17.05
C TRP A 68 5.27 -5.44 -18.26
N PRO A 69 6.12 -5.96 -19.18
CA PRO A 69 6.64 -5.15 -20.29
C PRO A 69 5.55 -4.69 -21.28
N GLU A 70 4.45 -5.45 -21.40
CA GLU A 70 3.33 -5.04 -22.25
C GLU A 70 2.51 -3.93 -21.60
N PHE A 71 2.31 -3.98 -20.29
CA PHE A 71 1.71 -2.87 -19.56
C PHE A 71 2.58 -1.63 -19.60
N GLU A 72 3.89 -1.79 -19.56
CA GLU A 72 4.82 -0.67 -19.66
C GLU A 72 4.76 0.01 -21.03
N THR A 73 4.78 -0.79 -22.10
CA THR A 73 4.57 -0.29 -23.47
C THR A 73 3.22 0.40 -23.61
N LEU A 74 2.17 -0.15 -23.00
CA LEU A 74 0.82 0.42 -23.04
C LEU A 74 0.76 1.75 -22.27
N ARG A 75 1.40 1.82 -21.10
CA ARG A 75 1.50 3.02 -20.27
C ARG A 75 2.17 4.16 -21.03
N GLU A 76 3.32 3.90 -21.65
CA GLU A 76 4.01 4.88 -22.51
C GLU A 76 3.11 5.38 -23.64
N LYS A 77 2.44 4.45 -24.35
CA LYS A 77 1.53 4.76 -25.44
C LYS A 77 0.35 5.62 -24.98
N LEU A 78 -0.23 5.34 -23.81
CA LEU A 78 -1.37 6.07 -23.27
C LEU A 78 -0.96 7.46 -22.76
N THR A 79 0.19 7.57 -22.08
CA THR A 79 0.76 8.83 -21.64
C THR A 79 1.07 9.76 -22.81
N ALA A 80 1.70 9.26 -23.88
CA ALA A 80 1.98 10.03 -25.10
C ALA A 80 0.72 10.57 -25.80
N GLN A 81 -0.45 9.99 -25.55
CA GLN A 81 -1.71 10.45 -26.11
C GLN A 81 -2.36 11.57 -25.31
N THR A 82 -1.94 11.81 -24.07
CA THR A 82 -2.49 12.86 -23.22
C THR A 82 -2.17 14.27 -23.73
N PRO A 83 -3.08 15.25 -23.57
CA PRO A 83 -2.83 16.62 -24.00
C PRO A 83 -1.62 17.29 -23.33
N ALA A 84 -1.30 16.93 -22.09
CA ALA A 84 -0.15 17.44 -21.33
C ALA A 84 1.19 17.00 -21.97
N ALA A 85 1.32 15.73 -22.35
CA ALA A 85 2.50 15.22 -23.06
C ALA A 85 2.66 15.89 -24.44
N LYS A 86 1.56 16.14 -25.15
CA LYS A 86 1.55 16.82 -26.46
C LYS A 86 1.90 18.32 -26.39
N ALA A 87 1.62 18.98 -25.27
CA ALA A 87 2.00 20.38 -25.07
C ALA A 87 3.52 20.53 -24.87
N GLN A 88 4.15 19.55 -24.23
CA GLN A 88 5.58 19.55 -23.90
C GLN A 88 6.50 19.43 -25.14
N GLU A 89 6.04 18.79 -26.23
CA GLU A 89 6.75 18.76 -27.52
C GLU A 89 6.72 20.11 -28.27
N SER A 90 5.79 21.00 -27.93
CA SER A 90 5.51 22.21 -28.72
C SER A 90 6.09 23.52 -28.17
N ASN A 91 6.56 23.57 -26.91
CA ASN A 91 7.25 24.76 -26.40
C ASN A 91 8.21 24.46 -25.21
N PRO A 92 9.54 24.34 -25.41
CA PRO A 92 10.50 24.05 -24.34
C PRO A 92 10.66 25.14 -23.25
N LYS A 93 9.95 26.27 -23.38
CA LYS A 93 10.06 27.45 -22.50
C LYS A 93 8.88 27.66 -21.56
N ASP A 94 7.79 26.92 -21.73
CA ASP A 94 6.62 26.97 -20.86
C ASP A 94 6.46 25.67 -20.05
N ALA A 95 7.51 24.84 -20.00
CA ALA A 95 7.58 23.79 -18.99
C ALA A 95 7.43 24.49 -17.63
N PRO A 96 6.41 24.16 -16.82
CA PRO A 96 6.35 24.69 -15.47
C PRO A 96 7.69 24.36 -14.82
N GLU A 97 8.43 25.39 -14.38
CA GLU A 97 9.57 25.18 -13.49
C GLU A 97 9.03 24.34 -12.34
N SER A 98 9.53 23.11 -12.24
CA SER A 98 9.13 22.11 -11.26
C SER A 98 9.63 22.54 -9.88
N ASP A 99 9.06 23.61 -9.33
CA ASP A 99 9.26 24.03 -7.94
C ASP A 99 8.45 23.16 -6.96
N GLU A 100 7.66 22.22 -7.49
CA GLU A 100 7.19 21.02 -6.80
C GLU A 100 7.58 19.80 -7.65
N ALA A 101 8.88 19.58 -7.84
CA ALA A 101 9.37 18.21 -7.96
C ALA A 101 9.09 17.54 -6.62
N GLU A 102 7.85 17.06 -6.46
CA GLU A 102 7.44 16.12 -5.44
C GLU A 102 8.51 15.04 -5.38
N VAL A 103 9.26 15.06 -4.29
CA VAL A 103 10.45 14.25 -4.12
C VAL A 103 9.98 12.82 -3.94
N GLY A 104 9.93 12.05 -5.03
CA GLY A 104 9.99 10.60 -5.01
C GLY A 104 8.76 9.87 -4.49
N GLU A 105 7.56 10.14 -5.01
CA GLU A 105 6.68 9.01 -5.26
C GLU A 105 7.30 8.24 -6.42
N ALA A 106 7.96 7.12 -6.14
CA ALA A 106 8.23 6.16 -7.21
C ALA A 106 6.89 5.95 -7.91
N GLU A 107 6.78 6.36 -9.19
CA GLU A 107 5.54 6.23 -9.96
C GLU A 107 5.01 4.83 -9.68
N ASP A 108 3.87 4.70 -8.97
CA ASP A 108 3.33 3.38 -8.63
C ASP A 108 3.09 2.65 -9.95
N PRO A 109 3.99 1.72 -10.34
CA PRO A 109 3.97 1.17 -11.68
C PRO A 109 2.79 0.21 -11.83
N VAL A 110 2.25 -0.27 -10.70
CA VAL A 110 1.06 -1.11 -10.61
C VAL A 110 -0.22 -0.25 -10.63
N GLY A 111 -0.20 0.94 -10.04
CA GLY A 111 -1.35 1.86 -10.03
C GLY A 111 -1.49 2.72 -11.30
N ALA A 112 -0.41 2.95 -12.05
CA ALA A 112 -0.37 3.94 -13.13
C ALA A 112 -1.41 3.72 -14.25
N LEU A 113 -1.81 2.48 -14.53
CA LEU A 113 -2.82 2.18 -15.55
C LEU A 113 -4.27 2.29 -15.03
N ALA A 114 -4.50 2.35 -13.71
CA ALA A 114 -5.83 2.43 -13.11
C ALA A 114 -6.59 3.69 -13.58
N GLY A 115 -5.88 4.82 -13.70
CA GLY A 115 -6.43 6.10 -14.21
C GLY A 115 -6.81 6.11 -15.70
N TYR A 116 -6.66 4.98 -16.40
CA TYR A 116 -7.11 4.80 -17.78
C TYR A 116 -8.27 3.81 -17.91
N LEU A 117 -8.69 3.14 -16.82
CA LEU A 117 -9.75 2.13 -16.86
C LEU A 117 -11.14 2.70 -17.17
N ASP A 118 -11.35 4.00 -16.97
CA ASP A 118 -12.58 4.72 -17.31
C ASP A 118 -12.70 5.08 -18.81
N LYS A 119 -11.59 4.98 -19.56
CA LYS A 119 -11.53 5.28 -21.00
C LYS A 119 -11.77 4.00 -21.81
N PRO A 120 -12.83 3.91 -22.63
CA PRO A 120 -13.20 2.68 -23.34
C PRO A 120 -12.09 2.08 -24.20
N GLU A 121 -11.35 2.91 -24.95
CA GLU A 121 -10.27 2.48 -25.82
C GLU A 121 -9.07 1.96 -25.01
N ALA A 122 -8.68 2.69 -23.96
CA ALA A 122 -7.58 2.27 -23.10
C ALA A 122 -7.93 1.00 -22.32
N LYS A 123 -9.15 0.92 -21.78
CA LYS A 123 -9.67 -0.27 -21.11
C LYS A 123 -9.64 -1.50 -22.02
N ALA A 124 -10.02 -1.37 -23.30
CA ALA A 124 -9.99 -2.50 -24.23
C ALA A 124 -8.56 -3.01 -24.47
N GLU A 125 -7.57 -2.12 -24.52
CA GLU A 125 -6.16 -2.48 -24.64
C GLU A 125 -5.61 -3.13 -23.36
N ILE A 126 -5.98 -2.60 -22.19
CA ILE A 126 -5.64 -3.20 -20.88
C ILE A 126 -6.24 -4.61 -20.76
N ASP A 127 -7.53 -4.78 -21.07
CA ASP A 127 -8.24 -6.06 -21.03
C ASP A 127 -7.61 -7.09 -21.99
N ALA A 128 -7.05 -6.65 -23.12
CA ALA A 128 -6.36 -7.52 -24.07
C ALA A 128 -5.05 -8.09 -23.48
N VAL A 129 -4.26 -7.25 -22.79
CA VAL A 129 -3.05 -7.70 -22.09
C VAL A 129 -3.41 -8.66 -20.96
N LEU A 130 -4.40 -8.30 -20.13
CA LEU A 130 -4.86 -9.15 -19.02
C LEU A 130 -5.26 -10.54 -19.52
N LYS A 131 -6.11 -10.60 -20.55
CA LYS A 131 -6.56 -11.87 -21.15
C LYS A 131 -5.41 -12.70 -21.70
N LYS A 132 -4.42 -12.07 -22.34
CA LYS A 132 -3.24 -12.75 -22.88
C LYS A 132 -2.44 -13.47 -21.80
N HIS A 133 -2.39 -12.88 -20.60
CA HIS A 133 -1.63 -13.40 -19.45
C HIS A 133 -2.50 -14.09 -18.40
N ASN A 134 -3.75 -14.38 -18.73
CA ASN A 134 -4.72 -15.12 -17.89
C ASN A 134 -5.14 -14.39 -16.60
N PHE A 135 -5.08 -13.06 -16.58
CA PHE A 135 -5.74 -12.25 -15.55
C PHE A 135 -7.19 -11.98 -15.98
N ALA A 136 -8.15 -12.16 -15.06
CA ALA A 136 -9.55 -11.91 -15.39
C ALA A 136 -9.90 -10.42 -15.34
N THR A 137 -9.27 -9.69 -14.42
CA THR A 137 -9.46 -8.25 -14.22
C THR A 137 -8.14 -7.55 -13.92
N TYR A 138 -8.14 -6.22 -14.04
CA TYR A 138 -7.01 -5.39 -13.63
C TYR A 138 -6.73 -5.55 -12.13
N SER A 139 -7.78 -5.69 -11.31
CA SER A 139 -7.65 -5.95 -9.88
C SER A 139 -6.90 -7.26 -9.61
N ASP A 140 -7.15 -8.33 -10.36
CA ASP A 140 -6.43 -9.60 -10.17
C ASP A 140 -4.94 -9.46 -10.47
N TRP A 141 -4.61 -8.68 -11.51
CA TRP A 141 -3.22 -8.36 -11.83
C TRP A 141 -2.58 -7.49 -10.75
N ALA A 142 -3.27 -6.44 -10.29
CA ALA A 142 -2.79 -5.53 -9.26
C ALA A 142 -2.57 -6.24 -7.91
N ASP A 143 -3.49 -7.11 -7.49
CA ASP A 143 -3.36 -7.97 -6.31
C ASP A 143 -2.14 -8.90 -6.43
N THR A 144 -1.94 -9.48 -7.62
CA THR A 144 -0.77 -10.33 -7.91
C THR A 144 0.51 -9.51 -7.83
N ALA A 145 0.55 -8.35 -8.46
CA ALA A 145 1.70 -7.45 -8.48
C ALA A 145 2.08 -7.00 -7.06
N GLN A 146 1.12 -6.52 -6.27
CA GLN A 146 1.32 -6.15 -4.86
C GLN A 146 1.93 -7.30 -4.05
N SER A 147 1.37 -8.50 -4.20
CA SER A 147 1.86 -9.69 -3.51
C SER A 147 3.29 -10.08 -3.94
N VAL A 148 3.59 -9.99 -5.24
CA VAL A 148 4.92 -10.27 -5.78
C VAL A 148 5.93 -9.25 -5.27
N LEU A 149 5.61 -7.95 -5.28
CA LEU A 149 6.52 -6.88 -4.88
C LEU A 149 6.81 -6.87 -3.38
N LEU A 150 5.81 -7.12 -2.53
CA LEU A 150 6.03 -7.31 -1.10
C LEU A 150 6.93 -8.52 -0.81
N ALA A 151 6.66 -9.65 -1.47
CA ALA A 151 7.48 -10.85 -1.30
C ALA A 151 8.90 -10.69 -1.87
N PHE A 152 9.06 -9.94 -2.96
CA PHE A 152 10.35 -9.58 -3.54
C PHE A 152 11.16 -8.70 -2.59
N GLY A 153 10.56 -7.64 -2.04
CA GLY A 153 11.22 -6.76 -1.06
C GLY A 153 11.70 -7.53 0.18
N ALA A 154 10.88 -8.46 0.68
CA ALA A 154 11.26 -9.34 1.79
C ALA A 154 12.29 -10.44 1.41
N SER A 155 12.47 -10.71 0.11
CA SER A 155 13.47 -11.68 -0.37
C SER A 155 14.86 -11.04 -0.54
N ASP A 156 14.96 -9.71 -0.55
CA ASP A 156 16.22 -9.00 -0.68
C ASP A 156 16.97 -9.00 0.66
N PRO A 157 18.20 -9.57 0.74
CA PRO A 157 19.00 -9.55 1.95
C PRO A 157 19.41 -8.13 2.40
N GLU A 158 19.40 -7.14 1.51
CA GLU A 158 19.60 -5.72 1.86
C GLU A 158 18.30 -5.03 2.32
N GLY A 159 17.15 -5.60 1.96
CA GLY A 159 15.80 -5.10 2.30
C GLY A 159 15.42 -5.28 3.77
N GLY A 160 16.27 -5.95 4.56
CA GLY A 160 16.09 -6.15 5.98
C GLY A 160 14.91 -7.09 6.26
N GLU A 161 15.17 -8.39 6.31
CA GLU A 161 14.30 -9.31 7.07
C GLU A 161 14.34 -8.86 8.54
N THR A 162 13.46 -7.94 8.89
CA THR A 162 13.14 -7.67 10.27
C THR A 162 12.24 -8.80 10.73
N ASP A 163 12.75 -9.70 11.57
CA ASP A 163 11.93 -10.67 12.29
C ASP A 163 11.01 -9.90 13.25
N LEU A 164 9.91 -9.37 12.73
CA LEU A 164 8.92 -8.57 13.46
C LEU A 164 8.40 -9.33 14.68
N ALA A 165 8.30 -10.67 14.59
CA ALA A 165 7.87 -11.48 15.71
C ALA A 165 8.93 -11.49 16.84
N SER A 166 10.22 -11.56 16.50
CA SER A 166 11.30 -11.42 17.47
C SER A 166 11.38 -10.01 18.06
N GLU A 167 11.22 -8.97 17.25
CA GLU A 167 11.19 -7.58 17.72
C GLU A 167 10.01 -7.33 18.66
N LYS A 168 8.81 -7.78 18.30
CA LYS A 168 7.62 -7.69 19.14
C LYS A 168 7.87 -8.34 20.49
N ARG A 169 8.40 -9.58 20.52
CA ARG A 169 8.72 -10.30 21.77
C ARG A 169 9.75 -9.55 22.62
N LYS A 170 10.75 -8.93 21.99
CA LYS A 170 11.75 -8.12 22.69
C LYS A 170 11.08 -6.93 23.39
N VAL A 171 10.24 -6.17 22.68
CA VAL A 171 9.55 -5.01 23.25
C VAL A 171 8.53 -5.42 24.31
N GLN A 172 7.79 -6.53 24.12
CA GLN A 172 6.92 -7.11 25.16
C GLN A 172 7.69 -7.40 26.45
N THR A 173 8.86 -8.04 26.32
CA THR A 173 9.73 -8.35 27.46
C THR A 173 10.23 -7.08 28.16
N GLU A 174 10.56 -6.03 27.40
CA GLU A 174 10.99 -4.74 27.96
C GLU A 174 9.86 -4.08 28.76
N ILE A 175 8.63 -4.06 28.24
CA ILE A 175 7.44 -3.51 28.94
C ILE A 175 7.13 -4.30 30.21
N GLU A 176 7.14 -5.64 30.13
CA GLU A 176 6.83 -6.50 31.27
C GLU A 176 7.83 -6.30 32.43
N ASN A 177 9.10 -6.07 32.11
CA ASN A 177 10.17 -5.89 33.09
C ASN A 177 10.40 -4.44 33.53
N ASP A 178 9.70 -3.45 32.94
CA ASP A 178 9.86 -2.06 33.34
C ASP A 178 9.22 -1.82 34.72
N GLY A 179 10.06 -1.59 35.73
CA GLY A 179 9.61 -1.28 37.09
C GLY A 179 9.08 0.14 37.28
N ALA A 180 9.21 1.01 36.27
CA ALA A 180 8.67 2.36 36.30
C ALA A 180 7.18 2.42 35.89
N LEU A 181 6.68 1.39 35.21
CA LEU A 181 5.29 1.28 34.79
C LEU A 181 4.45 0.53 35.84
N SER A 182 3.28 1.06 36.14
CA SER A 182 2.21 0.33 36.83
C SER A 182 1.66 -0.81 35.97
N ASP A 183 0.95 -1.75 36.59
CA ASP A 183 0.33 -2.88 35.87
C ASP A 183 -0.64 -2.41 34.78
N GLU A 184 -1.38 -1.33 35.05
CA GLU A 184 -2.33 -0.72 34.10
C GLU A 184 -1.62 -0.06 32.92
N GLU A 185 -0.51 0.65 33.16
CA GLU A 185 0.32 1.24 32.11
C GLU A 185 0.99 0.15 31.23
N LYS A 186 1.43 -0.96 31.83
CA LYS A 186 1.96 -2.10 31.08
C LYS A 186 0.91 -2.71 30.17
N GLN A 187 -0.31 -2.93 30.67
CA GLN A 187 -1.39 -3.48 29.87
C GLN A 187 -1.76 -2.56 28.70
N ALA A 188 -1.83 -1.25 28.93
CA ALA A 188 -2.07 -0.27 27.87
C ALA A 188 -0.94 -0.29 26.82
N ALA A 189 0.32 -0.29 27.26
CA ALA A 189 1.46 -0.34 26.36
C ALA A 189 1.53 -1.64 25.53
N LEU A 190 1.19 -2.80 26.13
CA LEU A 190 1.12 -4.07 25.41
C LEU A 190 -0.01 -4.09 24.37
N LYS A 191 -1.16 -3.50 24.69
CA LYS A 191 -2.27 -3.35 23.74
C LYS A 191 -1.89 -2.47 22.57
N ASP A 192 -1.29 -1.31 22.84
CA ASP A 192 -0.84 -0.39 21.80
C ASP A 192 0.27 -1.01 20.95
N LEU A 193 1.15 -1.82 21.55
CA LEU A 193 2.17 -2.59 20.84
C LEU A 193 1.53 -3.64 19.92
N ASP A 194 0.50 -4.36 20.39
CA ASP A 194 -0.22 -5.33 19.59
C ASP A 194 -0.88 -4.68 18.37
N GLU A 195 -1.51 -3.52 18.54
CA GLU A 195 -2.15 -2.77 17.45
C GLU A 195 -1.12 -2.26 16.43
N GLN A 196 0.01 -1.72 16.89
CA GLN A 196 1.10 -1.27 16.02
C GLN A 196 1.69 -2.41 15.20
N PHE A 197 1.99 -3.55 15.84
CA PHE A 197 2.55 -4.70 15.13
C PHE A 197 1.52 -5.37 14.21
N ALA A 198 0.23 -5.37 14.56
CA ALA A 198 -0.81 -5.86 13.64
C ALA A 198 -0.88 -5.00 12.35
N ALA A 199 -0.71 -3.68 12.47
CA ALA A 199 -0.61 -2.80 11.30
C ALA A 199 0.64 -3.10 10.48
N LEU A 200 1.81 -3.31 11.11
CA LEU A 200 3.05 -3.67 10.41
C LEU A 200 2.97 -5.05 9.74
N GLU A 201 2.35 -6.03 10.39
CA GLU A 201 2.10 -7.37 9.85
C GLU A 201 1.24 -7.32 8.57
N SER A 202 0.36 -6.34 8.42
CA SER A 202 -0.45 -6.17 7.20
C SER A 202 0.38 -5.81 5.96
N PHE A 203 1.58 -5.25 6.17
CA PHE A 203 2.56 -4.94 5.11
C PHE A 203 3.57 -6.07 4.90
N GLN A 204 3.51 -7.16 5.68
CA GLN A 204 4.35 -8.33 5.44
C GLN A 204 3.74 -9.22 4.34
N PRO A 205 4.58 -9.86 3.49
CA PRO A 205 4.08 -10.82 2.53
C PRO A 205 3.35 -11.98 3.22
N LEU A 206 2.23 -12.44 2.66
CA LEU A 206 1.51 -13.60 3.18
C LEU A 206 2.42 -14.85 3.33
N PRO A 207 2.15 -15.73 4.33
CA PRO A 207 2.95 -16.93 4.55
C PRO A 207 3.14 -17.80 3.30
N GLY A 208 4.41 -18.03 2.95
CA GLY A 208 4.85 -18.82 1.80
C GLY A 208 5.00 -18.05 0.49
N ASN A 209 4.56 -16.79 0.40
CA ASN A 209 4.73 -15.99 -0.82
C ASN A 209 6.21 -15.71 -1.12
N VAL A 210 7.02 -15.48 -0.08
CA VAL A 210 8.48 -15.31 -0.20
C VAL A 210 9.12 -16.54 -0.85
N ASP A 211 8.76 -17.75 -0.41
CA ASP A 211 9.29 -18.99 -0.99
C ASP A 211 8.94 -19.15 -2.47
N VAL A 212 7.73 -18.71 -2.86
CA VAL A 212 7.25 -18.75 -4.25
C VAL A 212 7.99 -17.74 -5.12
N VAL A 213 8.29 -16.54 -4.61
CA VAL A 213 8.97 -15.47 -5.37
C VAL A 213 10.48 -15.65 -5.43
N LYS A 214 11.09 -16.26 -4.41
CA LYS A 214 12.54 -16.50 -4.31
C LYS A 214 13.23 -16.97 -5.61
N PRO A 215 12.73 -17.95 -6.38
CA PRO A 215 13.37 -18.37 -7.63
C PRO A 215 13.22 -17.37 -8.80
N TYR A 216 12.44 -16.30 -8.63
CA TYR A 216 12.17 -15.27 -9.62
C TYR A 216 12.79 -13.90 -9.27
N VAL A 217 13.46 -13.77 -8.12
CA VAL A 217 13.99 -12.49 -7.60
C VAL A 217 14.80 -11.73 -8.65
N ASP A 218 15.75 -12.39 -9.33
CA ASP A 218 16.57 -11.74 -10.37
C ASP A 218 15.72 -11.22 -11.54
N LYS A 219 14.67 -11.97 -11.92
CA LYS A 219 13.76 -11.57 -13.01
C LYS A 219 12.87 -10.40 -12.59
N VAL A 220 12.38 -10.40 -11.35
CA VAL A 220 11.60 -9.28 -10.80
C VAL A 220 12.48 -8.04 -10.69
N LYS A 221 13.72 -8.18 -10.19
CA LYS A 221 14.70 -7.09 -10.12
C LYS A 221 14.97 -6.48 -11.49
N ALA A 222 15.14 -7.31 -12.52
CA ALA A 222 15.37 -6.85 -13.89
C ALA A 222 14.22 -6.01 -14.48
N LEU A 223 12.99 -6.09 -13.93
CA LEU A 223 11.89 -5.23 -14.35
C LEU A 223 12.10 -3.76 -13.99
N PHE A 224 12.90 -3.47 -12.94
CA PHE A 224 13.11 -2.14 -12.39
C PHE A 224 14.49 -1.54 -12.74
N GLY A 225 15.29 -2.25 -13.55
CA GLY A 225 16.52 -1.75 -14.16
C GLY A 225 17.84 -2.28 -13.58
N GLU A 226 18.79 -2.52 -14.49
CA GLU A 226 20.25 -2.66 -14.29
C GLU A 226 21.01 -1.36 -14.68
N ASP A 227 20.34 -0.20 -14.71
CA ASP A 227 20.97 1.08 -15.14
C ASP A 227 21.69 1.81 -13.99
N GLN A 228 22.44 1.07 -13.17
CA GLN A 228 23.46 1.63 -12.29
C GLN A 228 24.80 0.95 -12.54
N ASN A 229 25.43 1.28 -13.65
CA ASN A 229 26.89 1.15 -13.78
C ASN A 229 27.48 2.25 -14.68
#